data_AF-A0AAD2PWL1-F1
#
_entry.id   AF-A0AAD2PWL1-F1
#
_cell.length_a   1.000
_cell.length_b   1.000
_cell.length_c   1.000
_cell.angle_alpha   90.00
_cell.angle_beta   90.00
_cell.angle_gamma   90.00
#
_symmetry.space_group_name_H-M   'P 1'
#
loop_
_entity.id
_entity.type
_entity.pdbx_description
1 polymer ?
#
loop_
_entity_poly.entity_id
_entity_poly.type
_entity_poly.pdbx_seq_one_letter_code
_entity_poly.pdbx_strand_id
1 'polypeptide(L)'
;MDQEESVQSQAHNNDDNDNNMEAPETLPYVTTSAVLRQLNQNLQELAPPGEEAYCKPRFELQKRLPDGSTIPASQDDLSASDLQNKIAQSAKFVSQLVPSDRKKWAEQQRQSGNSLFQQGQYKAAMDIYLTCLVVKESSSPSRSQPQDAAPDLEFLSQTLLPVLNNLAQCTLQLGMQKKTKEFCGIALEEIGDNASDIDPIALCKIHFKRAKAHRLTGHYSEARQDLNLSLSFVEKKEKALLKEDTTMEEEEEDDDSAASITNPFRQAIQKEFRHLEAAEKEARKNRQRQKKSMQRALTSNKSASSVPSGKKALDDTSSGIPVPQGPRKYSTLRARKKVSPADSTGTENAQEGRMDIRDLSYWQYYWLVVARVAETLLLLIGDEDDDENSVRARQSQVHSRRDDRKTR
;
A
#
# COMPACT_ATOMS: atom_id res chain seq x y z
N MET A 1 33.15 70.42 -44.35
CA MET A 1 33.17 69.52 -45.53
C MET A 1 33.30 68.14 -44.96
N ASP A 2 32.14 67.65 -44.58
CA ASP A 2 31.91 66.47 -43.78
C ASP A 2 31.95 65.23 -44.68
N GLN A 3 32.72 64.24 -44.27
CA GLN A 3 32.69 62.90 -44.84
C GLN A 3 32.05 61.98 -43.80
N GLU A 4 30.79 61.62 -44.06
CA GLU A 4 30.07 60.57 -43.33
C GLU A 4 30.51 59.20 -43.86
N GLU A 5 31.17 58.41 -43.03
CA GLU A 5 31.37 56.97 -43.24
C GLU A 5 30.09 56.20 -42.89
N SER A 6 29.43 55.67 -43.91
CA SER A 6 28.30 54.75 -43.80
C SER A 6 28.83 53.32 -43.64
N VAL A 7 28.78 52.78 -42.41
CA VAL A 7 29.08 51.38 -42.12
C VAL A 7 27.81 50.56 -42.27
N GLN A 8 27.71 49.81 -43.37
CA GLN A 8 26.68 48.78 -43.59
C GLN A 8 26.94 47.57 -42.70
N SER A 9 26.17 47.44 -41.62
CA SER A 9 26.06 46.21 -40.84
C SER A 9 25.24 45.17 -41.60
N GLN A 10 25.92 44.14 -42.13
CA GLN A 10 25.28 42.91 -42.61
C GLN A 10 24.80 42.09 -41.40
N ALA A 11 23.48 42.08 -41.19
CA ALA A 11 22.83 41.15 -40.28
C ALA A 11 22.93 39.72 -40.85
N HIS A 12 23.72 38.88 -40.19
CA HIS A 12 23.67 37.43 -40.36
C HIS A 12 22.33 36.94 -39.77
N ASN A 13 21.36 36.66 -40.64
CA ASN A 13 20.21 35.83 -40.28
C ASN A 13 20.72 34.40 -40.09
N ASN A 14 21.13 34.08 -38.87
CA ASN A 14 21.19 32.69 -38.44
C ASN A 14 19.75 32.20 -38.39
N ASP A 15 19.34 31.46 -39.41
CA ASP A 15 18.23 30.53 -39.34
C ASP A 15 18.55 29.52 -38.24
N ASP A 16 18.24 29.90 -37.00
CA ASP A 16 17.98 28.98 -35.89
C ASP A 16 16.74 28.19 -36.30
N ASN A 17 16.97 27.23 -37.19
CA ASN A 17 16.06 26.14 -37.50
C ASN A 17 16.07 25.25 -36.26
N ASP A 18 15.45 25.77 -35.19
CA ASP A 18 15.01 25.07 -34.01
C ASP A 18 14.11 23.97 -34.56
N ASN A 19 14.74 22.84 -34.89
CA ASN A 19 14.09 21.56 -35.10
C ASN A 19 13.43 21.25 -33.77
N ASN A 20 12.28 21.89 -33.56
CA ASN A 20 11.32 21.63 -32.53
C ASN A 20 10.84 20.22 -32.85
N MET A 21 11.63 19.24 -32.40
CA MET A 21 11.30 17.84 -32.44
C MET A 21 10.20 17.71 -31.39
N GLU A 22 9.01 18.16 -31.78
CA GLU A 22 7.81 18.14 -30.98
C GLU A 22 7.60 16.67 -30.67
N ALA A 23 7.96 16.30 -29.43
CA ALA A 23 7.91 14.92 -29.00
C ALA A 23 6.46 14.45 -29.23
N PRO A 24 6.25 13.36 -29.99
CA PRO A 24 4.91 12.93 -30.35
C PRO A 24 4.04 12.84 -29.09
N GLU A 25 2.86 13.48 -29.11
CA GLU A 25 1.98 13.66 -27.94
C GLU A 25 1.71 12.34 -27.19
N THR A 26 1.75 11.23 -27.91
CA THR A 26 1.93 9.90 -27.33
C THR A 26 2.85 9.09 -28.22
N LEU A 27 3.98 8.61 -27.68
CA LEU A 27 4.75 7.56 -28.36
C LEU A 27 3.81 6.37 -28.58
N PRO A 28 3.60 5.92 -29.82
CA PRO A 28 2.80 4.73 -30.08
C PRO A 28 3.58 3.52 -29.58
N TYR A 29 3.45 3.21 -28.30
CA TYR A 29 4.10 2.05 -27.70
C TYR A 29 3.63 0.80 -28.41
N VAL A 30 4.58 0.01 -28.91
CA VAL A 30 4.27 -1.31 -29.46
C VAL A 30 4.10 -2.28 -28.29
N THR A 31 2.86 -2.54 -27.90
CA THR A 31 2.55 -3.44 -26.79
C THR A 31 2.40 -4.89 -27.25
N THR A 32 2.62 -5.84 -26.35
CA THR A 32 2.42 -7.28 -26.63
C THR A 32 0.97 -7.53 -27.05
N SER A 33 0.01 -6.91 -26.36
CA SER A 33 -1.40 -6.99 -26.69
C SER A 33 -1.74 -6.42 -28.07
N ALA A 34 -1.12 -5.30 -28.48
CA ALA A 34 -1.33 -4.71 -29.80
C ALA A 34 -0.81 -5.62 -30.91
N VAL A 35 0.40 -6.19 -30.73
CA VAL A 35 1.01 -7.13 -31.68
C VAL A 35 0.15 -8.39 -31.81
N LEU A 36 -0.26 -8.99 -30.68
CA LEU A 36 -1.12 -10.18 -30.70
C LEU A 36 -2.48 -9.90 -31.35
N ARG A 37 -3.08 -8.74 -31.09
CA ARG A 37 -4.34 -8.33 -31.72
C ARG A 37 -4.17 -8.18 -33.23
N GLN A 38 -3.11 -7.51 -33.69
CA GLN A 38 -2.83 -7.32 -35.10
C GLN A 38 -2.58 -8.66 -35.82
N LEU A 39 -1.80 -9.57 -35.21
CA LEU A 39 -1.57 -10.90 -35.77
C LEU A 39 -2.87 -11.71 -35.89
N ASN A 40 -3.71 -11.69 -34.85
CA ASN A 40 -4.99 -12.37 -34.88
C ASN A 40 -5.96 -11.75 -35.89
N GLN A 41 -5.97 -10.43 -36.03
CA GLN A 41 -6.78 -9.72 -37.02
C GLN A 41 -6.35 -10.08 -38.46
N ASN A 42 -5.05 -10.02 -38.76
CA ASN A 42 -4.53 -10.38 -40.08
C ASN A 42 -4.87 -11.83 -40.44
N LEU A 43 -4.84 -12.74 -39.47
CA LEU A 43 -5.26 -14.13 -39.69
C LEU A 43 -6.75 -14.27 -39.95
N GLN A 44 -7.57 -13.46 -39.29
CA GLN A 44 -9.02 -13.44 -39.50
C GLN A 44 -9.36 -12.93 -40.91
N GLU A 45 -8.64 -11.93 -41.41
CA GLU A 45 -8.79 -11.39 -42.76
C GLU A 45 -8.38 -12.40 -43.86
N LEU A 46 -7.48 -13.32 -43.54
CA LEU A 46 -7.05 -14.39 -44.44
C LEU A 46 -7.90 -15.66 -44.38
N ALA A 47 -8.87 -15.75 -43.45
CA ALA A 47 -9.71 -16.92 -43.30
C ALA A 47 -10.72 -17.03 -44.46
N PRO A 48 -10.94 -18.24 -45.02
CA PRO A 48 -11.90 -18.42 -46.10
C PRO A 48 -13.34 -18.13 -45.61
N PRO A 49 -14.18 -17.52 -46.47
CA PRO A 49 -15.57 -17.22 -46.12
C PRO A 49 -16.32 -18.53 -45.82
N GLY A 50 -16.81 -18.66 -44.58
CA GLY A 50 -17.50 -19.86 -44.07
C GLY A 50 -16.85 -20.52 -42.84
N GLU A 51 -15.62 -20.17 -42.48
CA GLU A 51 -14.94 -20.68 -41.26
C GLU A 51 -14.95 -19.71 -40.06
N GLU A 52 -15.66 -18.58 -40.16
CA GLU A 52 -15.66 -17.48 -39.18
C GLU A 52 -16.09 -17.90 -37.76
N ALA A 53 -16.84 -18.99 -37.62
CA ALA A 53 -17.41 -19.46 -36.35
C ALA A 53 -16.39 -20.11 -35.39
N TYR A 54 -15.17 -20.43 -35.84
CA TYR A 54 -14.13 -21.08 -35.01
C TYR A 54 -12.93 -20.18 -34.67
N CYS A 55 -13.03 -18.87 -34.90
CA CYS A 55 -11.96 -17.91 -34.61
C CYS A 55 -11.82 -17.62 -33.10
N LYS A 56 -11.41 -18.63 -32.33
CA LYS A 56 -10.62 -18.37 -31.13
C LYS A 56 -9.32 -17.66 -31.55
N PRO A 57 -8.81 -16.69 -30.76
CA PRO A 57 -7.53 -16.06 -31.06
C PRO A 57 -6.47 -17.15 -31.24
N ARG A 58 -5.83 -17.18 -32.41
CA ARG A 58 -4.88 -18.23 -32.78
C ARG A 58 -3.53 -18.04 -32.08
N PHE A 59 -3.19 -16.79 -31.80
CA PHE A 59 -2.05 -16.41 -30.99
C PHE A 59 -2.53 -15.91 -29.62
N GLU A 60 -2.06 -16.57 -28.57
CA GLU A 60 -2.23 -16.16 -27.18
C GLU A 60 -0.86 -16.10 -26.50
N LEU A 61 -0.70 -15.14 -25.59
CA LEU A 61 0.48 -15.11 -24.73
C LEU A 61 0.43 -16.31 -23.79
N GLN A 62 1.52 -17.07 -23.70
CA GLN A 62 1.62 -18.21 -22.79
C GLN A 62 2.60 -17.91 -21.66
N LYS A 63 2.20 -18.24 -20.43
CA LYS A 63 3.04 -18.17 -19.23
C LYS A 63 3.68 -19.52 -18.97
N ARG A 64 5.00 -19.52 -18.83
CA ARG A 64 5.77 -20.72 -18.49
C ARG A 64 5.79 -20.92 -16.98
N LEU A 65 5.40 -22.11 -16.53
CA LEU A 65 5.43 -22.52 -15.12
C LEU A 65 6.81 -23.11 -14.74
N PRO A 66 7.16 -23.19 -13.45
CA PRO A 66 8.45 -23.73 -13.00
C PRO A 66 8.72 -25.19 -13.39
N ASP A 67 7.67 -25.97 -13.63
CA ASP A 67 7.75 -27.35 -14.13
C ASP A 67 8.03 -27.43 -15.65
N GLY A 68 8.12 -26.28 -16.33
CA GLY A 68 8.32 -26.15 -17.76
C GLY A 68 7.04 -26.20 -18.60
N SER A 69 5.89 -26.49 -18.01
CA SER A 69 4.60 -26.44 -18.70
C SER A 69 4.18 -25.01 -19.04
N THR A 70 3.23 -24.85 -19.96
CA THR A 70 2.70 -23.54 -20.32
C THR A 70 1.20 -23.46 -20.07
N ILE A 71 0.74 -22.30 -19.60
CA ILE A 71 -0.68 -21.97 -19.45
C ILE A 71 -0.97 -20.67 -20.20
N PRO A 72 -2.21 -20.45 -20.69
CA PRO A 72 -2.59 -19.14 -21.23
C PRO A 72 -2.35 -18.05 -20.19
N ALA A 73 -1.71 -16.96 -20.62
CA ALA A 73 -1.43 -15.82 -19.76
C ALA A 73 -2.73 -15.14 -19.35
N SER A 74 -2.83 -14.75 -18.08
CA SER A 74 -3.96 -13.97 -17.61
C SER A 74 -3.95 -12.54 -18.19
N GLN A 75 -5.06 -11.82 -18.08
CA GLN A 75 -5.11 -10.41 -18.48
C GLN A 75 -4.10 -9.55 -17.70
N ASP A 76 -3.85 -9.90 -16.44
CA ASP A 76 -2.86 -9.21 -15.61
C ASP A 76 -1.44 -9.49 -16.12
N ASP A 77 -1.11 -10.74 -16.49
CA ASP A 77 0.18 -11.09 -17.09
C ASP A 77 0.40 -10.34 -18.43
N LEU A 78 -0.64 -10.23 -19.26
CA LEU A 78 -0.59 -9.47 -20.51
C LEU A 78 -0.36 -7.98 -20.24
N SER A 79 -1.07 -7.39 -19.28
CA SER A 79 -0.89 -5.98 -18.91
C SER A 79 0.50 -5.69 -18.34
N ALA A 80 1.08 -6.63 -17.59
CA ALA A 80 2.43 -6.51 -17.07
C ALA A 80 3.48 -6.58 -18.20
N SER A 81 3.29 -7.47 -19.18
CA SER A 81 4.13 -7.55 -20.37
C SER A 81 4.06 -6.26 -21.20
N ASP A 82 2.87 -5.70 -21.37
CA ASP A 82 2.67 -4.42 -22.07
C ASP A 82 3.41 -3.28 -21.35
N LEU A 83 3.27 -3.18 -20.03
CA LEU A 83 3.97 -2.19 -19.23
C LEU A 83 5.50 -2.34 -19.32
N GLN A 84 6.01 -3.57 -19.24
CA GLN A 84 7.44 -3.85 -19.41
C GLN A 84 7.95 -3.37 -20.78
N ASN A 85 7.19 -3.61 -21.85
CA ASN A 85 7.53 -3.13 -23.18
C ASN A 85 7.49 -1.60 -23.29
N LYS A 86 6.51 -0.94 -22.67
CA LYS A 86 6.43 0.54 -22.61
C LYS A 86 7.65 1.13 -21.91
N ILE A 87 8.04 0.56 -20.76
CA ILE A 87 9.21 1.00 -19.99
C ILE A 87 10.49 0.81 -20.81
N ALA A 88 10.68 -0.36 -21.44
CA ALA A 88 11.86 -0.64 -22.26
C ALA A 88 11.96 0.29 -23.49
N GLN A 89 10.84 0.55 -24.17
CA GLN A 89 10.78 1.49 -25.29
C GLN A 89 11.07 2.93 -24.84
N SER A 90 10.50 3.33 -23.71
CA SER A 90 10.76 4.65 -23.10
C SER A 90 12.24 4.80 -22.74
N ALA A 91 12.86 3.77 -22.14
CA ALA A 91 14.29 3.80 -21.78
C ALA A 91 15.18 3.96 -23.00
N LYS A 92 14.89 3.20 -24.06
CA LYS A 92 15.60 3.33 -25.33
C LYS A 92 15.46 4.74 -25.91
N PHE A 93 14.24 5.28 -25.93
CA PHE A 93 13.98 6.63 -26.45
C PHE A 93 14.68 7.71 -25.63
N VAL A 94 14.49 7.71 -24.30
CA VAL A 94 15.09 8.68 -23.37
C VAL A 94 16.62 8.66 -23.42
N SER A 95 17.23 7.48 -23.63
CA SER A 95 18.69 7.39 -23.74
C SER A 95 19.27 8.16 -24.94
N GLN A 96 18.45 8.41 -25.97
CA GLN A 96 18.83 9.16 -27.17
C GLN A 96 18.59 10.67 -27.04
N LEU A 97 17.86 11.11 -26.01
CA LEU A 97 17.56 12.52 -25.77
C LEU A 97 18.69 13.24 -25.03
N VAL A 98 18.83 14.54 -25.32
CA VAL A 98 19.68 15.49 -24.58
C VAL A 98 19.09 15.72 -23.17
N PRO A 99 19.89 15.97 -22.12
CA PRO A 99 19.39 16.13 -20.75
C PRO A 99 18.23 17.13 -20.58
N SER A 100 18.24 18.26 -21.30
CA SER A 100 17.14 19.23 -21.31
C SER A 100 15.83 18.63 -21.80
N ASP A 101 15.89 17.82 -22.86
CA ASP A 101 14.72 17.24 -23.51
C ASP A 101 14.16 16.08 -22.70
N ARG A 102 15.01 15.38 -21.93
CA ARG A 102 14.56 14.36 -20.97
C ARG A 102 13.64 14.94 -19.90
N LYS A 103 13.97 16.13 -19.38
CA LYS A 103 13.12 16.84 -18.40
C LYS A 103 11.78 17.21 -19.03
N LYS A 104 11.78 17.80 -20.23
CA LYS A 104 10.55 18.14 -20.98
C LYS A 104 9.69 16.91 -21.26
N TRP A 105 10.31 15.81 -21.69
CA TRP A 105 9.62 14.55 -21.96
C TRP A 105 8.98 13.97 -20.68
N ALA A 106 9.70 13.95 -19.56
CA ALA A 106 9.15 13.48 -18.29
C ALA A 106 7.92 14.28 -17.87
N GLU A 107 7.97 15.60 -18.04
CA GLU A 107 6.88 16.51 -17.75
C GLU A 107 5.66 16.28 -18.67
N GLN A 108 5.88 16.08 -19.98
CA GLN A 108 4.82 15.70 -20.91
C GLN A 108 4.15 14.38 -20.53
N GLN A 109 4.94 13.35 -20.18
CA GLN A 109 4.39 12.08 -19.69
C GLN A 109 3.58 12.29 -18.40
N ARG A 110 4.08 13.11 -17.47
CA ARG A 110 3.35 13.44 -16.24
C ARG A 110 2.01 14.13 -16.54
N GLN A 111 1.98 15.07 -17.48
CA GLN A 111 0.75 15.74 -17.90
C GLN A 111 -0.26 14.79 -18.56
N SER A 112 0.20 13.91 -19.46
CA SER A 112 -0.62 12.82 -20.03
C SER A 112 -1.22 11.92 -18.93
N GLY A 113 -0.39 11.53 -17.96
CA GLY A 113 -0.84 10.77 -16.79
C GLY A 113 -1.89 11.52 -15.96
N ASN A 114 -1.75 12.84 -15.80
CA ASN A 114 -2.73 13.67 -15.08
C ASN A 114 -4.08 13.67 -15.81
N SER A 115 -4.09 13.77 -17.13
CA SER A 115 -5.30 13.69 -17.95
C SER A 115 -6.03 12.35 -17.75
N LEU A 116 -5.31 11.22 -17.81
CA LEU A 116 -5.88 9.90 -17.53
C LEU A 116 -6.37 9.75 -16.10
N PHE A 117 -5.66 10.34 -15.14
CA PHE A 117 -6.05 10.34 -13.72
C PHE A 117 -7.38 11.08 -13.50
N GLN A 118 -7.56 12.26 -14.12
CA GLN A 118 -8.78 13.04 -14.04
C GLN A 118 -9.99 12.30 -14.65
N GLN A 119 -9.75 11.47 -15.67
CA GLN A 119 -10.76 10.58 -16.28
C GLN A 119 -11.08 9.33 -15.42
N GLY A 120 -10.43 9.17 -14.26
CA GLY A 120 -10.60 7.99 -13.39
C GLY A 120 -9.89 6.72 -13.88
N GLN A 121 -9.05 6.82 -14.93
CA GLN A 121 -8.31 5.68 -15.49
C GLN A 121 -6.99 5.45 -14.73
N TYR A 122 -7.09 5.13 -13.44
CA TYR A 122 -5.92 5.09 -12.55
C TYR A 122 -4.84 4.08 -12.96
N LYS A 123 -5.22 2.92 -13.52
CA LYS A 123 -4.25 1.92 -14.01
C LYS A 123 -3.45 2.45 -15.20
N ALA A 124 -4.13 3.04 -16.18
CA ALA A 124 -3.48 3.61 -17.36
C ALA A 124 -2.61 4.83 -16.98
N ALA A 125 -3.09 5.70 -16.09
CA ALA A 125 -2.32 6.81 -15.56
C ALA A 125 -1.04 6.32 -14.85
N MET A 126 -1.15 5.26 -14.04
CA MET A 126 -0.01 4.65 -13.36
C MET A 126 1.04 4.11 -14.33
N ASP A 127 0.64 3.45 -15.42
CA ASP A 127 1.57 3.00 -16.46
C ASP A 127 2.40 4.18 -17.02
N ILE A 128 1.75 5.32 -17.32
CA ILE A 128 2.41 6.51 -17.85
C ILE A 128 3.34 7.16 -16.81
N TYR A 129 2.91 7.24 -15.54
CA TYR A 129 3.80 7.76 -14.49
C TYR A 129 5.02 6.88 -14.25
N LEU A 130 4.90 5.56 -14.44
CA LEU A 130 6.04 4.65 -14.35
C LEU A 130 7.05 4.87 -15.49
N THR A 131 6.59 5.20 -16.70
CA THR A 131 7.50 5.54 -17.79
C THR A 131 8.29 6.82 -17.52
N CYS A 132 7.75 7.77 -16.75
CA CYS A 132 8.51 8.96 -16.31
C CYS A 132 9.76 8.61 -15.49
N LEU A 133 9.71 7.54 -14.68
CA LEU A 133 10.80 7.19 -13.75
C LEU A 133 12.09 6.74 -14.47
N VAL A 134 11.97 6.33 -15.73
CA VAL A 134 13.08 5.93 -16.60
C VAL A 134 14.11 7.06 -16.80
N VAL A 135 13.68 8.33 -16.75
CA VAL A 135 14.57 9.48 -16.91
C VAL A 135 15.62 9.55 -15.80
N LYS A 136 15.26 9.14 -14.58
CA LYS A 136 16.15 9.12 -13.43
C LYS A 136 17.32 8.13 -13.60
N GLU A 137 17.04 6.96 -14.17
CA GLU A 137 18.08 5.94 -14.39
C GLU A 137 19.14 6.41 -15.39
N SER A 138 18.72 7.21 -16.37
CA SER A 138 19.59 7.74 -17.43
C SER A 138 20.44 8.94 -17.01
N SER A 139 20.11 9.59 -15.88
CA SER A 139 20.82 10.76 -15.36
C SER A 139 21.81 10.41 -14.25
N SER A 140 21.79 9.18 -13.71
CA SER A 140 22.81 8.74 -12.78
C SER A 140 24.14 8.64 -13.52
N PRO A 141 25.14 9.48 -13.21
CA PRO A 141 26.47 9.31 -13.78
C PRO A 141 26.92 7.88 -13.48
N SER A 142 27.45 7.20 -14.49
CA SER A 142 28.05 5.87 -14.35
C SER A 142 28.86 5.83 -13.05
N ARG A 143 28.59 4.86 -12.18
CA ARG A 143 29.11 4.68 -10.79
C ARG A 143 30.64 4.78 -10.63
N SER A 144 31.37 5.02 -11.71
CA SER A 144 32.81 5.21 -11.80
C SER A 144 33.33 6.55 -11.28
N GLN A 145 32.50 7.55 -10.96
CA GLN A 145 32.96 8.74 -10.21
C GLN A 145 32.09 9.06 -9.00
N PRO A 146 32.46 8.56 -7.82
CA PRO A 146 31.87 8.96 -6.56
C PRO A 146 32.57 10.23 -6.06
N GLN A 147 31.88 11.37 -5.99
CA GLN A 147 31.78 12.16 -4.74
C GLN A 147 31.17 13.57 -4.88
N ASP A 148 31.19 14.23 -6.04
CA ASP A 148 30.87 15.67 -6.06
C ASP A 148 29.71 16.10 -6.98
N ALA A 149 28.96 15.17 -7.57
CA ALA A 149 27.76 15.53 -8.31
C ALA A 149 26.63 15.89 -7.33
N ALA A 150 26.45 17.19 -7.08
CA ALA A 150 25.32 17.70 -6.32
C ALA A 150 24.01 17.10 -6.88
N PRO A 151 23.09 16.63 -6.02
CA PRO A 151 21.82 16.09 -6.48
C PRO A 151 21.10 17.13 -7.35
N ASP A 152 20.54 16.71 -8.49
CA ASP A 152 19.70 17.56 -9.33
C ASP A 152 18.39 17.85 -8.59
N LEU A 153 18.46 18.76 -7.62
CA LEU A 153 17.35 19.17 -6.74
C LEU A 153 16.18 19.73 -7.56
N GLU A 154 16.47 20.35 -8.70
CA GLU A 154 15.47 20.84 -9.63
C GLU A 154 14.67 19.67 -10.22
N PHE A 155 15.33 18.65 -10.78
CA PHE A 155 14.64 17.46 -11.29
C PHE A 155 13.87 16.73 -10.18
N LEU A 156 14.49 16.60 -9.00
CA LEU A 156 13.86 15.98 -7.84
C LEU A 156 12.55 16.69 -7.48
N SER A 157 12.59 18.00 -7.26
CA SER A 157 11.47 18.80 -6.79
C SER A 157 10.38 19.01 -7.84
N GLN A 158 10.75 19.31 -9.08
CA GLN A 158 9.81 19.67 -10.15
C GLN A 158 9.22 18.47 -10.87
N THR A 159 9.96 17.35 -10.95
CA THR A 159 9.55 16.19 -11.76
C THR A 159 9.35 14.93 -10.90
N LEU A 160 10.40 14.45 -10.23
CA LEU A 160 10.38 13.13 -9.58
C LEU A 160 9.38 13.06 -8.43
N LEU A 161 9.39 14.04 -7.51
CA LEU A 161 8.47 14.06 -6.37
C LEU A 161 7.00 14.18 -6.81
N PRO A 162 6.61 15.07 -7.74
CA PRO A 162 5.26 15.08 -8.29
C PRO A 162 4.84 13.74 -8.90
N VAL A 163 5.71 13.07 -9.66
CA VAL A 163 5.44 11.75 -10.26
C VAL A 163 5.22 10.68 -9.20
N LEU A 164 6.12 10.57 -8.20
CA LEU A 164 5.98 9.60 -7.11
C LEU A 164 4.72 9.87 -6.26
N ASN A 165 4.43 11.15 -6.01
CA ASN A 165 3.23 11.58 -5.32
C ASN A 165 1.94 11.23 -6.10
N ASN A 166 1.97 11.29 -7.43
CA ASN A 166 0.87 10.85 -8.30
C ASN A 166 0.73 9.33 -8.32
N LEU A 167 1.84 8.58 -8.39
CA LEU A 167 1.84 7.11 -8.28
C LEU A 167 1.26 6.63 -6.94
N ALA A 168 1.66 7.27 -5.84
CA ALA A 168 1.08 7.02 -4.52
C ALA A 168 -0.43 7.28 -4.51
N GLN A 169 -0.90 8.33 -5.20
CA GLN A 169 -2.32 8.62 -5.31
C GLN A 169 -3.07 7.56 -6.15
N CYS A 170 -2.55 7.16 -7.32
CA CYS A 170 -3.15 6.12 -8.15
C CYS A 170 -3.29 4.79 -7.39
N THR A 171 -2.21 4.36 -6.73
CA THR A 171 -2.21 3.12 -5.94
C THR A 171 -3.19 3.18 -4.78
N LEU A 172 -3.36 4.34 -4.16
CA LEU A 172 -4.34 4.53 -3.09
C LEU A 172 -5.77 4.40 -3.61
N GLN A 173 -6.09 4.97 -4.78
CA GLN A 173 -7.41 4.83 -5.42
C GLN A 173 -7.71 3.39 -5.84
N LEU A 174 -6.68 2.63 -6.22
CA LEU A 174 -6.81 1.21 -6.57
C LEU A 174 -6.85 0.27 -5.35
N GLY A 175 -6.77 0.79 -4.13
CA GLY A 175 -6.74 -0.02 -2.91
C GLY A 175 -5.44 -0.83 -2.74
N MET A 176 -4.33 -0.39 -3.36
CA MET A 176 -3.04 -1.05 -3.31
C MET A 176 -2.14 -0.43 -2.22
N GLN A 177 -2.55 -0.51 -0.95
CA GLN A 177 -1.93 0.28 0.12
C GLN A 177 -0.44 -0.03 0.33
N LYS A 178 -0.01 -1.28 0.09
CA LYS A 178 1.41 -1.67 0.18
C LYS A 178 2.27 -0.85 -0.79
N LYS A 179 1.85 -0.78 -2.06
CA LYS A 179 2.55 0.01 -3.09
C LYS A 179 2.50 1.51 -2.81
N THR A 180 1.40 2.01 -2.24
CA THR A 180 1.33 3.42 -1.80
C THR A 180 2.42 3.73 -0.78
N LYS A 181 2.62 2.85 0.22
CA LYS A 181 3.70 3.02 1.20
C LYS A 181 5.08 2.97 0.55
N GLU A 182 5.30 2.04 -0.39
CA GLU A 182 6.55 1.93 -1.13
C GLU A 182 6.86 3.22 -1.92
N PHE A 183 5.91 3.74 -2.71
CA PHE A 183 6.14 4.98 -3.48
C PHE A 183 6.37 6.20 -2.58
N CYS A 184 5.64 6.32 -1.47
CA CYS A 184 5.91 7.37 -0.48
C CYS A 184 7.27 7.19 0.20
N GLY A 185 7.69 5.94 0.47
CA GLY A 185 8.99 5.62 1.04
C GLY A 185 10.13 6.02 0.11
N ILE A 186 10.06 5.59 -1.16
CA ILE A 186 11.01 5.98 -2.20
C ILE A 186 11.09 7.50 -2.28
N ALA A 187 9.96 8.22 -2.31
CA ALA A 187 9.98 9.69 -2.39
C ALA A 187 10.73 10.34 -1.21
N LEU A 188 10.59 9.79 0.00
CA LEU A 188 11.28 10.32 1.18
C LEU A 188 12.76 9.92 1.22
N GLU A 189 13.11 8.73 0.74
CA GLU A 189 14.51 8.29 0.57
C GLU A 189 15.26 9.18 -0.42
N GLU A 190 14.63 9.57 -1.53
CA GLU A 190 15.21 10.47 -2.53
C GLU A 190 15.44 11.89 -2.02
N ILE A 191 14.61 12.34 -1.08
CA ILE A 191 14.78 13.64 -0.43
C ILE A 191 15.98 13.61 0.51
N GLY A 192 16.13 12.52 1.27
CA GLY A 192 17.23 12.34 2.21
C GLY A 192 17.39 13.54 3.15
N ASP A 193 18.62 14.03 3.28
CA ASP A 193 18.95 15.18 4.14
C ASP A 193 18.56 16.54 3.53
N ASN A 194 18.17 16.58 2.24
CA ASN A 194 17.79 17.82 1.53
C ASN A 194 16.35 18.26 1.81
N ALA A 195 15.71 17.74 2.86
CA ALA A 195 14.32 18.05 3.21
C ALA A 195 14.07 19.55 3.49
N SER A 196 15.13 20.32 3.77
CA SER A 196 15.03 21.77 3.97
C SER A 196 14.79 22.55 2.69
N ASP A 197 15.26 22.05 1.55
CA ASP A 197 15.20 22.74 0.25
C ASP A 197 13.96 22.37 -0.57
N ILE A 198 13.22 21.36 -0.12
CA ILE A 198 11.98 20.91 -0.77
C ILE A 198 10.78 21.69 -0.21
N ASP A 199 9.84 22.02 -1.10
CA ASP A 199 8.57 22.64 -0.72
C ASP A 199 7.86 21.84 0.40
N PRO A 200 7.60 22.45 1.57
CA PRO A 200 6.93 21.76 2.67
C PRO A 200 5.56 21.17 2.28
N ILE A 201 4.84 21.77 1.33
CA ILE A 201 3.54 21.25 0.88
C ILE A 201 3.69 19.93 0.11
N ALA A 202 4.78 19.73 -0.64
CA ALA A 202 5.06 18.46 -1.29
C ALA A 202 5.30 17.35 -0.25
N LEU A 203 6.10 17.63 0.78
CA LEU A 203 6.37 16.71 1.90
C LEU A 203 5.09 16.36 2.67
N CYS A 204 4.26 17.37 2.97
CA CYS A 204 2.95 17.20 3.57
C CYS A 204 2.10 16.18 2.78
N LYS A 205 1.99 16.35 1.46
CA LYS A 205 1.18 15.45 0.60
C LYS A 205 1.69 14.01 0.64
N ILE A 206 3.00 13.80 0.65
CA ILE A 206 3.62 12.47 0.70
C ILE A 206 3.33 11.78 2.03
N HIS A 207 3.60 12.46 3.16
CA HIS A 207 3.32 11.91 4.49
C HIS A 207 1.83 11.64 4.70
N PHE A 208 0.95 12.55 4.27
CA PHE A 208 -0.50 12.36 4.36
C PHE A 208 -0.98 11.08 3.65
N LYS A 209 -0.47 10.80 2.44
CA LYS A 209 -0.82 9.59 1.69
C LYS A 209 -0.27 8.33 2.35
N ARG A 210 0.97 8.39 2.86
CA ARG A 210 1.59 7.27 3.59
C ARG A 210 0.81 6.95 4.87
N ALA A 211 0.42 7.97 5.63
CA ALA A 211 -0.42 7.82 6.81
C ALA A 211 -1.74 7.11 6.51
N LYS A 212 -2.43 7.54 5.45
CA LYS A 212 -3.69 6.94 5.03
C LYS A 212 -3.50 5.46 4.65
N ALA A 213 -2.41 5.12 3.97
CA ALA A 213 -2.07 3.73 3.67
C ALA A 213 -1.74 2.90 4.93
N HIS A 214 -1.01 3.47 5.90
CA HIS A 214 -0.76 2.86 7.20
C HIS A 214 -2.06 2.57 7.97
N ARG A 215 -2.96 3.57 8.07
CA ARG A 215 -4.27 3.41 8.72
C ARG A 215 -5.09 2.29 8.08
N LEU A 216 -5.19 2.29 6.75
CA LEU A 216 -5.95 1.27 6.00
C LEU A 216 -5.37 -0.14 6.14
N THR A 217 -4.10 -0.27 6.55
CA THR A 217 -3.43 -1.56 6.78
C THR A 217 -3.31 -1.93 8.26
N GLY A 218 -3.87 -1.14 9.18
CA GLY A 218 -3.86 -1.41 10.62
C GLY A 218 -2.61 -0.94 11.38
N HIS A 219 -1.68 -0.24 10.70
CA HIS A 219 -0.44 0.30 11.28
C HIS A 219 -0.73 1.68 11.90
N TYR A 220 -1.46 1.72 13.02
CA TYR A 220 -2.05 2.96 13.52
C TYR A 220 -1.03 3.92 14.15
N SER A 221 0.02 3.41 14.80
CA SER A 221 1.08 4.21 15.40
C SER A 221 1.86 4.97 14.32
N GLU A 222 2.26 4.29 13.25
CA GLU A 222 2.96 4.88 12.11
C GLU A 222 2.06 5.87 11.36
N ALA A 223 0.77 5.54 11.20
CA ALA A 223 -0.19 6.48 10.62
C ALA A 223 -0.27 7.79 11.41
N ARG A 224 -0.28 7.71 12.75
CA ARG A 224 -0.30 8.88 13.63
C ARG A 224 0.98 9.71 13.48
N GLN A 225 2.14 9.06 13.44
CA GLN A 225 3.43 9.71 13.24
C GLN A 225 3.45 10.48 11.90
N ASP A 226 3.03 9.84 10.82
CA ASP A 226 2.98 10.47 9.50
C ASP A 226 1.99 11.64 9.43
N LEU A 227 0.83 11.56 10.09
CA LEU A 227 -0.10 12.70 10.15
C LEU A 227 0.47 13.88 10.94
N ASN A 228 1.19 13.61 12.03
CA ASN A 228 1.86 14.66 12.79
C ASN A 228 2.97 15.34 11.97
N LEU A 229 3.77 14.55 11.22
CA LEU A 229 4.76 15.10 10.29
C LEU A 229 4.10 15.92 9.18
N SER A 230 3.00 15.42 8.61
CA SER A 230 2.22 16.16 7.62
C SER A 230 1.74 17.51 8.16
N LEU A 231 1.27 17.55 9.42
CA LEU A 231 0.81 18.78 10.06
C LEU A 231 1.94 19.77 10.31
N SER A 232 3.12 19.30 10.77
CA SER A 232 4.26 20.16 11.03
C SER A 232 4.80 20.83 9.76
N PHE A 233 4.71 20.17 8.61
CA PHE A 233 5.07 20.78 7.32
C PHE A 233 4.08 21.87 6.87
N VAL A 234 2.77 21.69 7.14
CA VAL A 234 1.77 22.75 6.89
C VAL A 234 2.09 23.96 7.75
N GLU A 235 2.36 23.76 9.03
CA GLU A 235 2.74 24.84 9.96
C GLU A 235 4.05 25.53 9.56
N LYS A 236 5.02 24.77 9.03
CA LYS A 236 6.27 25.34 8.50
C LYS A 236 6.00 26.26 7.31
N LYS A 237 5.09 25.87 6.38
CA LYS A 237 4.72 26.72 5.24
C LYS A 237 3.96 27.97 5.69
N GLU A 238 3.02 27.84 6.62
CA GLU A 238 2.29 28.99 7.21
C GLU A 238 3.25 30.02 7.81
N LYS A 239 4.24 29.56 8.58
CA LYS A 239 5.28 30.43 9.16
C LYS A 239 6.22 31.05 8.12
N ALA A 240 6.45 30.39 6.99
CA ALA A 240 7.27 30.95 5.91
C ALA A 240 6.55 32.11 5.22
N LEU A 241 5.25 31.94 4.92
CA LEU A 241 4.42 32.98 4.31
C LEU A 241 4.30 34.24 5.20
N LEU A 242 4.08 34.06 6.50
CA LEU A 242 4.01 35.19 7.45
C LEU A 242 5.31 36.01 7.53
N LYS A 243 6.47 35.38 7.29
CA LYS A 243 7.77 36.06 7.32
C LYS A 243 8.02 36.88 6.05
N GLU A 244 7.55 36.41 4.90
CA GLU A 244 7.70 37.13 3.64
C GLU A 244 6.94 38.46 3.69
N ASP A 245 5.74 38.44 4.28
CA ASP A 245 4.82 39.58 4.35
C ASP A 245 5.31 40.70 5.29
N THR A 246 5.99 40.35 6.39
CA THR A 246 6.53 41.33 7.35
C THR A 246 7.64 42.22 6.76
N THR A 247 8.15 41.90 5.56
CA THR A 247 9.30 42.59 4.96
C THR A 247 8.92 43.62 3.90
N MET A 248 7.63 43.75 3.55
CA MET A 248 7.15 44.79 2.63
C MET A 248 6.29 45.81 3.40
N GLU A 249 6.66 47.07 3.28
CA GLU A 249 6.18 48.19 4.09
C GLU A 249 4.66 48.43 3.97
N GLU A 250 4.00 48.53 5.13
CA GLU A 250 2.79 49.30 5.50
C GLU A 250 1.80 49.74 4.40
N GLU A 251 1.34 48.85 3.53
CA GLU A 251 0.08 49.05 2.79
C GLU A 251 -1.00 48.12 3.38
N GLU A 252 -1.85 48.71 4.23
CA GLU A 252 -3.01 48.07 4.88
C GLU A 252 -4.06 47.66 3.82
N GLU A 253 -3.89 46.52 3.15
CA GLU A 253 -4.94 45.90 2.33
C GLU A 253 -5.21 44.44 2.75
N ASP A 254 -6.36 44.24 3.41
CA ASP A 254 -7.13 42.99 3.63
C ASP A 254 -6.37 41.63 3.53
N ASP A 255 -5.63 41.32 4.61
CA ASP A 255 -4.77 40.14 4.84
C ASP A 255 -5.55 38.82 5.14
N ASP A 256 -6.41 38.37 4.23
CA ASP A 256 -7.10 37.07 4.33
C ASP A 256 -6.50 35.97 3.41
N SER A 257 -5.40 36.26 2.69
CA SER A 257 -4.94 35.41 1.58
C SER A 257 -4.09 34.21 2.01
N ALA A 258 -3.19 34.36 3.00
CA ALA A 258 -2.21 33.33 3.34
C ALA A 258 -2.83 32.09 4.01
N ALA A 259 -3.80 32.30 4.91
CA ALA A 259 -4.54 31.23 5.56
C ALA A 259 -5.37 30.39 4.57
N SER A 260 -5.74 30.97 3.43
CA SER A 260 -6.60 30.31 2.43
C SER A 260 -5.93 29.08 1.79
N ILE A 261 -4.61 29.12 1.56
CA ILE A 261 -3.88 28.06 0.83
C ILE A 261 -3.67 26.80 1.67
N THR A 262 -3.35 26.94 2.97
CA THR A 262 -2.96 25.82 3.84
C THR A 262 -4.15 25.19 4.57
N ASN A 263 -5.23 25.95 4.77
CA ASN A 263 -6.42 25.52 5.48
C ASN A 263 -7.05 24.22 4.92
N PRO A 264 -7.17 24.01 3.58
CA PRO A 264 -7.66 22.74 3.03
C PRO A 264 -6.84 21.51 3.47
N PHE A 265 -5.51 21.65 3.55
CA PHE A 265 -4.64 20.56 4.00
C PHE A 265 -4.81 20.28 5.50
N ARG A 266 -4.86 21.34 6.32
CA ARG A 266 -5.10 21.22 7.76
C ARG A 266 -6.43 20.51 8.05
N GLN A 267 -7.51 20.89 7.36
CA GLN A 267 -8.82 20.24 7.49
C GLN A 267 -8.78 18.76 7.05
N ALA A 268 -8.09 18.45 5.93
CA ALA A 268 -7.95 17.08 5.47
C ALA A 268 -7.18 16.19 6.46
N ILE A 269 -6.09 16.72 7.04
CA ILE A 269 -5.29 16.04 8.07
C ILE A 269 -6.12 15.79 9.34
N GLN A 270 -6.85 16.80 9.82
CA GLN A 270 -7.73 16.67 10.98
C GLN A 270 -8.84 15.63 10.75
N LYS A 271 -9.43 15.60 9.54
CA LYS A 271 -10.41 14.58 9.18
C LYS A 271 -9.78 13.18 9.20
N GLU A 272 -8.56 13.04 8.72
CA GLU A 272 -7.86 11.75 8.72
C GLU A 272 -7.49 11.29 10.14
N PHE A 273 -7.14 12.20 11.06
CA PHE A 273 -6.99 11.87 12.48
C PHE A 273 -8.27 11.28 13.09
N ARG A 274 -9.44 11.86 12.77
CA ARG A 274 -10.74 11.30 13.24
C ARG A 274 -10.97 9.90 12.69
N HIS A 275 -10.64 9.66 11.43
CA HIS A 275 -10.71 8.32 10.84
C HIS A 275 -9.75 7.33 11.51
N LEU A 276 -8.54 7.79 11.87
CA LEU A 276 -7.55 6.99 12.58
C LEU A 276 -8.05 6.59 13.97
N GLU A 277 -8.54 7.54 14.77
CA GLU A 277 -9.07 7.28 16.11
C GLU A 277 -10.27 6.31 16.10
N ALA A 278 -11.15 6.45 15.11
CA ALA A 278 -12.27 5.53 14.92
C ALA A 278 -11.77 4.11 14.62
N ALA A 279 -10.80 3.96 13.72
CA ALA A 279 -10.21 2.68 13.35
C ALA A 279 -9.46 2.01 14.52
N GLU A 280 -8.67 2.76 15.28
CA GLU A 280 -8.00 2.28 16.49
C GLU A 280 -8.99 1.75 17.54
N LYS A 281 -10.08 2.52 17.78
CA LYS A 281 -11.13 2.11 18.73
C LYS A 281 -11.84 0.83 18.28
N GLU A 282 -12.10 0.70 16.98
CA GLU A 282 -12.69 -0.51 16.42
C GLU A 282 -11.74 -1.71 16.50
N ALA A 283 -10.47 -1.53 16.18
CA ALA A 283 -9.44 -2.56 16.30
C ALA A 283 -9.31 -3.08 17.73
N ARG A 284 -9.29 -2.17 18.73
CA ARG A 284 -9.29 -2.54 20.16
C ARG A 284 -10.52 -3.37 20.55
N LYS A 285 -11.71 -2.98 20.09
CA LYS A 285 -12.95 -3.76 20.33
C LYS A 285 -12.86 -5.15 19.70
N ASN A 286 -12.35 -5.25 18.47
CA ASN A 286 -12.20 -6.51 17.76
C ASN A 286 -11.19 -7.43 18.45
N ARG A 287 -10.05 -6.91 18.88
CA ARG A 287 -9.05 -7.66 19.66
C ARG A 287 -9.64 -8.16 20.99
N GLN A 288 -10.39 -7.32 21.71
CA GLN A 288 -11.09 -7.75 22.93
C GLN A 288 -12.14 -8.85 22.67
N ARG A 289 -12.89 -8.76 21.57
CA ARG A 289 -13.86 -9.79 21.16
C ARG A 289 -13.17 -11.11 20.82
N GLN A 290 -12.08 -11.06 20.06
CA GLN A 290 -11.27 -12.23 19.71
C GLN A 290 -10.69 -12.89 20.98
N LYS A 291 -10.09 -12.09 21.87
CA LYS A 291 -9.57 -12.56 23.17
C LYS A 291 -10.64 -13.27 23.99
N LYS A 292 -11.84 -12.67 24.12
CA LYS A 292 -12.97 -13.28 24.85
C LYS A 292 -13.49 -14.56 24.18
N SER A 293 -13.63 -14.56 22.85
CA SER A 293 -14.09 -15.73 22.08
C SER A 293 -13.16 -16.92 22.27
N MET A 294 -11.86 -16.65 22.22
CA MET A 294 -10.84 -17.66 22.39
C MET A 294 -10.71 -18.16 23.83
N GLN A 295 -10.80 -17.27 24.82
CA GLN A 295 -10.89 -17.68 26.22
C GLN A 295 -12.06 -18.63 26.45
N ARG A 296 -13.23 -18.36 25.86
CA ARG A 296 -14.39 -19.27 25.92
C ARG A 296 -14.14 -20.61 25.23
N ALA A 297 -13.46 -20.62 24.10
CA ALA A 297 -13.11 -21.86 23.40
C ALA A 297 -12.16 -22.74 24.23
N LEU A 298 -11.19 -22.13 24.91
CA LEU A 298 -10.24 -22.83 25.76
C LEU A 298 -10.86 -23.33 27.08
N THR A 299 -11.74 -22.54 27.71
CA THR A 299 -12.41 -22.95 28.95
C THR A 299 -13.51 -23.99 28.72
N SER A 300 -14.21 -23.94 27.59
CA SER A 300 -15.29 -24.88 27.26
C SER A 300 -14.81 -26.32 27.08
N ASN A 301 -13.54 -26.56 26.76
CA ASN A 301 -12.99 -27.91 26.65
C ASN A 301 -12.63 -28.53 28.00
N LYS A 302 -12.47 -27.73 29.06
CA LYS A 302 -12.07 -28.23 30.38
C LYS A 302 -13.24 -28.84 31.17
N SER A 303 -14.49 -28.49 30.83
CA SER A 303 -15.69 -29.00 31.49
C SER A 303 -16.33 -30.22 30.80
N ALA A 304 -15.84 -30.66 29.64
CA ALA A 304 -16.40 -31.79 28.90
C ALA A 304 -15.84 -33.17 29.29
N SER A 305 -14.85 -33.25 30.20
CA SER A 305 -14.27 -34.53 30.64
C SER A 305 -14.84 -35.09 31.95
N SER A 306 -15.69 -34.35 32.67
CA SER A 306 -16.42 -34.91 33.80
C SER A 306 -17.70 -35.61 33.30
N VAL A 307 -17.53 -36.83 32.78
CA VAL A 307 -18.65 -37.77 32.57
C VAL A 307 -19.29 -38.01 33.94
N PRO A 308 -20.54 -37.59 34.20
CA PRO A 308 -21.25 -38.04 35.38
C PRO A 308 -21.64 -39.49 35.12
N SER A 309 -20.92 -40.43 35.74
CA SER A 309 -21.38 -41.82 35.84
C SER A 309 -22.57 -41.85 36.81
N GLY A 310 -23.76 -41.48 36.33
CA GLY A 310 -24.97 -41.38 37.12
C GLY A 310 -26.15 -42.02 36.40
N LYS A 311 -26.54 -43.20 36.86
CA LYS A 311 -27.69 -44.01 36.44
C LYS A 311 -29.03 -43.24 36.61
N LYS A 312 -30.02 -43.65 35.79
CA LYS A 312 -31.50 -43.46 35.89
C LYS A 312 -32.01 -42.06 35.45
N ALA A 313 -33.17 -41.89 34.82
CA ALA A 313 -34.30 -42.77 34.51
C ALA A 313 -34.94 -42.32 33.18
N LEU A 314 -35.67 -43.23 32.55
CA LEU A 314 -36.72 -42.90 31.58
C LEU A 314 -37.64 -41.84 32.18
N ASP A 315 -37.94 -40.79 31.43
CA ASP A 315 -39.32 -40.35 31.37
C ASP A 315 -39.65 -39.75 30.00
N ASP A 316 -40.85 -40.10 29.58
CA ASP A 316 -41.44 -39.98 28.26
C ASP A 316 -42.26 -38.68 28.24
N THR A 317 -41.86 -37.66 27.47
CA THR A 317 -42.80 -36.61 27.09
C THR A 317 -42.43 -35.97 25.76
N SER A 318 -43.04 -36.55 24.72
CA SER A 318 -43.35 -35.94 23.44
C SER A 318 -43.97 -34.54 23.59
N SER A 319 -43.34 -33.52 23.01
CA SER A 319 -44.08 -32.42 22.35
C SER A 319 -43.25 -31.84 21.21
N GLY A 320 -43.82 -31.93 20.01
CA GLY A 320 -43.18 -31.63 18.74
C GLY A 320 -43.04 -30.14 18.45
N ILE A 321 -41.90 -29.78 17.85
CA ILE A 321 -41.70 -28.54 17.12
C ILE A 321 -41.33 -28.91 15.67
N PRO A 322 -42.02 -28.37 14.65
CA PRO A 322 -41.85 -28.80 13.26
C PRO A 322 -40.52 -28.33 12.69
N VAL A 323 -39.79 -29.29 12.11
CA VAL A 323 -38.54 -29.10 11.37
C VAL A 323 -38.85 -28.59 9.96
N PRO A 324 -38.27 -27.47 9.49
CA PRO A 324 -38.36 -27.06 8.09
C PRO A 324 -37.49 -27.99 7.23
N GLN A 325 -38.14 -28.80 6.39
CA GLN A 325 -37.49 -29.65 5.40
C GLN A 325 -37.01 -28.80 4.20
N GLY A 326 -35.71 -28.55 4.16
CA GLY A 326 -35.01 -28.06 2.98
C GLY A 326 -33.60 -28.66 2.95
N PRO A 327 -33.15 -29.24 1.82
CA PRO A 327 -31.88 -29.94 1.75
C PRO A 327 -30.72 -28.94 1.81
N ARG A 328 -30.22 -28.67 3.01
CA ARG A 328 -28.94 -28.01 3.19
C ARG A 328 -27.84 -29.00 2.79
N LYS A 329 -27.27 -28.82 1.60
CA LYS A 329 -26.02 -29.45 1.16
C LYS A 329 -24.90 -29.00 2.10
N TYR A 330 -24.66 -29.77 3.16
CA TYR A 330 -23.51 -29.60 4.02
C TYR A 330 -22.30 -30.31 3.42
N SER A 331 -21.19 -29.56 3.38
CA SER A 331 -19.84 -30.00 3.05
C SER A 331 -19.48 -31.31 3.78
N THR A 332 -19.13 -32.33 3.00
CA THR A 332 -18.66 -33.64 3.47
C THR A 332 -17.20 -33.56 3.92
N LEU A 333 -16.99 -32.99 5.12
CA LEU A 333 -15.76 -33.16 5.88
C LEU A 333 -16.12 -33.48 7.34
N ARG A 334 -16.67 -34.68 7.56
CA ARG A 334 -16.66 -35.31 8.88
C ARG A 334 -16.27 -36.78 8.73
N ALA A 335 -15.08 -37.09 9.23
CA ALA A 335 -14.61 -38.46 9.41
C ALA A 335 -15.54 -39.21 10.38
N ARG A 336 -15.85 -40.46 10.04
CA ARG A 336 -16.68 -41.35 10.85
C ARG A 336 -16.02 -41.65 12.20
N LYS A 337 -16.76 -41.38 13.28
CA LYS A 337 -16.45 -41.81 14.65
C LYS A 337 -16.73 -43.32 14.77
N LYS A 338 -15.68 -44.14 14.86
CA LYS A 338 -15.78 -45.55 15.26
C LYS A 338 -16.09 -45.63 16.75
N VAL A 339 -17.14 -46.38 17.08
CA VAL A 339 -17.50 -46.79 18.44
C VAL A 339 -16.93 -48.19 18.66
N SER A 340 -16.27 -48.43 19.79
CA SER A 340 -15.92 -49.76 20.31
C SER A 340 -15.81 -49.69 21.85
N PRO A 341 -15.96 -50.84 22.53
CA PRO A 341 -16.75 -50.94 23.75
C PRO A 341 -15.94 -50.88 25.06
N ALA A 342 -16.71 -50.85 26.15
CA ALA A 342 -16.32 -50.76 27.56
C ALA A 342 -15.26 -51.80 28.02
N ASP A 343 -14.35 -51.41 28.90
CA ASP A 343 -14.40 -51.66 30.36
C ASP A 343 -13.08 -51.26 31.04
N SER A 344 -13.17 -50.59 32.20
CA SER A 344 -12.36 -50.82 33.42
C SER A 344 -12.47 -49.62 34.36
N THR A 345 -13.00 -49.91 35.53
CA THR A 345 -13.10 -49.06 36.72
C THR A 345 -11.76 -48.97 37.44
N GLY A 346 -11.36 -47.75 37.81
CA GLY A 346 -10.22 -47.50 38.70
C GLY A 346 -10.28 -46.08 39.26
N THR A 347 -10.81 -45.95 40.47
CA THR A 347 -10.69 -44.77 41.34
C THR A 347 -9.24 -44.58 41.75
N GLU A 348 -8.66 -43.38 41.63
CA GLU A 348 -7.64 -42.86 42.56
C GLU A 348 -7.19 -41.40 42.28
N ASN A 349 -7.20 -40.62 43.37
CA ASN A 349 -6.35 -39.48 43.77
C ASN A 349 -5.72 -38.56 42.71
N ALA A 350 -6.22 -37.31 42.68
CA ALA A 350 -5.67 -36.20 41.92
C ALA A 350 -4.36 -35.65 42.56
N GLN A 351 -3.24 -36.25 42.21
CA GLN A 351 -1.97 -35.53 42.06
C GLN A 351 -1.89 -35.04 40.61
N GLU A 352 -1.50 -33.78 40.40
CA GLU A 352 -1.20 -33.23 39.07
C GLU A 352 0.00 -33.96 38.46
N GLY A 353 -0.27 -35.14 37.87
CA GLY A 353 0.70 -35.90 37.12
C GLY A 353 1.03 -35.14 35.84
N ARG A 354 2.29 -34.67 35.74
CA ARG A 354 2.90 -34.38 34.44
C ARG A 354 2.77 -35.65 33.59
N MET A 355 1.81 -35.69 32.68
CA MET A 355 1.76 -36.73 31.65
C MET A 355 3.04 -36.61 30.83
N ASP A 356 3.82 -37.68 30.81
CA ASP A 356 5.01 -37.76 29.96
C ASP A 356 4.55 -37.76 28.49
N ILE A 357 5.28 -37.06 27.62
CA ILE A 357 4.90 -36.87 26.21
C ILE A 357 4.80 -38.22 25.48
N ARG A 358 5.49 -39.24 26.01
CA ARG A 358 5.54 -40.61 25.49
C ARG A 358 4.22 -41.36 25.66
N ASP A 359 3.37 -40.94 26.60
CA ASP A 359 2.11 -41.61 26.92
C ASP A 359 0.92 -41.02 26.17
N LEU A 360 1.14 -39.95 25.37
CA LEU A 360 0.10 -39.30 24.59
C LEU A 360 -0.21 -40.11 23.32
N SER A 361 -1.49 -40.37 23.07
CA SER A 361 -1.91 -40.82 21.74
C SER A 361 -1.58 -39.75 20.68
N TYR A 362 -1.36 -40.17 19.43
CA TYR A 362 -1.07 -39.26 18.31
C TYR A 362 -2.07 -38.09 18.18
N TRP A 363 -3.35 -38.34 18.47
CA TRP A 363 -4.38 -37.29 18.44
C TRP A 363 -4.23 -36.28 19.58
N GLN A 364 -3.90 -36.74 20.79
CA GLN A 364 -3.65 -35.85 21.93
C GLN A 364 -2.37 -35.04 21.73
N TYR A 365 -1.33 -35.65 21.16
CA TYR A 365 -0.11 -34.95 20.76
C TYR A 365 -0.40 -33.85 19.73
N TYR A 366 -1.19 -34.15 18.69
CA TYR A 366 -1.60 -33.16 17.70
C TYR A 366 -2.33 -31.98 18.35
N TRP A 367 -3.29 -32.23 19.24
CA TRP A 367 -3.98 -31.18 19.98
C TRP A 367 -3.07 -30.37 20.90
N LEU A 368 -2.11 -31.01 21.57
CA LEU A 368 -1.13 -30.33 22.41
C LEU A 368 -0.25 -29.38 21.58
N VAL A 369 0.19 -29.83 20.40
CA VAL A 369 0.96 -29.01 19.46
C VAL A 369 0.12 -27.85 18.93
N VAL A 370 -1.12 -28.11 18.50
CA VAL A 370 -2.05 -27.04 18.06
C VAL A 370 -2.32 -26.04 19.18
N ALA A 371 -2.50 -26.50 20.42
CA ALA A 371 -2.71 -25.63 21.58
C ALA A 371 -1.48 -24.77 21.88
N ARG A 372 -0.26 -25.35 21.82
CA ARG A 372 0.99 -24.58 21.98
C ARG A 372 1.21 -23.58 20.86
N VAL A 373 0.96 -23.98 19.61
CA VAL A 373 1.05 -23.06 18.46
C VAL A 373 0.03 -21.94 18.61
N ALA A 374 -1.19 -22.24 19.03
CA ALA A 374 -2.20 -21.22 19.33
C ALA A 374 -1.72 -20.30 20.48
N GLU A 375 -1.21 -20.85 21.58
CA GLU A 375 -0.65 -20.07 22.70
C GLU A 375 0.51 -19.16 22.27
N THR A 376 1.44 -19.67 21.47
CA THR A 376 2.53 -18.88 20.89
C THR A 376 2.02 -17.80 19.95
N LEU A 377 1.04 -18.10 19.09
CA LEU A 377 0.39 -17.11 18.22
C LEU A 377 -0.31 -16.03 19.06
N LEU A 378 -0.83 -16.37 20.23
CA LEU A 378 -1.51 -15.41 21.11
C LEU A 378 -0.57 -14.58 21.95
N LEU A 379 0.60 -15.11 22.29
CA LEU A 379 1.72 -14.33 22.80
C LEU A 379 2.19 -13.36 21.72
N LEU A 380 2.44 -13.85 20.49
CA LEU A 380 2.88 -13.01 19.37
C LEU A 380 1.87 -11.92 19.00
N ILE A 381 0.57 -12.24 19.00
CA ILE A 381 -0.52 -11.29 18.69
C ILE A 381 -0.87 -10.42 19.91
N GLY A 382 -0.50 -10.86 21.12
CA GLY A 382 -0.91 -10.26 22.39
C GLY A 382 0.10 -9.31 23.03
N ASP A 383 1.41 -9.50 22.78
CA ASP A 383 2.47 -8.76 23.50
C ASP A 383 2.83 -7.40 22.90
N GLU A 384 2.39 -7.05 21.69
CA GLU A 384 2.79 -5.76 21.09
C GLU A 384 2.01 -4.53 21.59
N ASP A 385 0.92 -4.71 22.37
CA ASP A 385 0.13 -3.57 22.88
C ASP A 385 0.01 -3.53 24.41
N ASP A 386 0.93 -4.13 25.17
CA ASP A 386 1.18 -3.62 26.52
C ASP A 386 1.91 -2.28 26.36
N ASP A 387 1.12 -1.28 25.95
CA ASP A 387 1.44 0.14 25.88
C ASP A 387 2.33 0.49 27.09
N GLU A 388 3.47 1.14 26.87
CA GLU A 388 4.25 1.76 27.96
C GLU A 388 3.38 2.65 28.88
N ASN A 389 2.21 3.10 28.40
CA ASN A 389 1.19 3.78 29.20
C ASN A 389 0.48 2.89 30.24
N SER A 390 0.30 1.59 30.00
CA SER A 390 -0.20 0.61 30.99
C SER A 390 0.80 0.43 32.13
N VAL A 391 2.10 0.38 31.80
CA VAL A 391 3.20 0.29 32.77
C VAL A 391 3.34 1.60 33.56
N ARG A 392 3.26 2.77 32.90
CA ARG A 392 3.24 4.08 33.58
C ARG A 392 2.03 4.25 34.49
N ALA A 393 0.83 3.89 34.05
CA ALA A 393 -0.38 3.97 34.89
C ALA A 393 -0.28 3.08 36.14
N ARG A 394 0.34 1.90 36.02
CA ARG A 394 0.63 1.03 37.18
C ARG A 394 1.73 1.60 38.08
N GLN A 395 2.78 2.19 37.53
CA GLN A 395 3.85 2.83 38.31
C GLN A 395 3.39 4.10 39.04
N SER A 396 2.50 4.91 38.44
CA SER A 396 1.88 6.08 39.07
C SER A 396 0.93 5.69 40.21
N GLN A 397 0.18 4.59 40.09
CA GLN A 397 -0.62 4.07 41.21
C GLN A 397 0.24 3.51 42.36
N VAL A 398 1.43 2.97 42.06
CA VAL A 398 2.37 2.50 43.09
C VAL A 398 3.05 3.67 43.83
N HIS A 399 3.34 4.79 43.14
CA HIS A 399 3.89 5.99 43.79
C HIS A 399 2.85 6.69 44.66
N SER A 400 1.60 6.84 44.19
CA SER A 400 0.52 7.43 44.98
C SER A 400 0.22 6.65 46.28
N ARG A 401 0.34 5.32 46.26
CA ARG A 401 0.19 4.48 47.48
C ARG A 401 1.38 4.56 48.45
N ARG A 402 2.54 5.05 48.02
CA ARG A 402 3.73 5.21 48.88
C ARG A 402 3.68 6.50 49.69
N ASP A 403 3.03 7.53 49.16
CA ASP A 403 2.91 8.82 49.84
C ASP A 403 1.85 8.79 50.96
N ASP A 404 0.75 8.04 50.79
CA ASP A 404 -0.26 7.83 51.83
C ASP A 404 0.22 7.01 53.04
N ARG A 405 1.39 6.35 52.94
CA ARG A 405 2.01 5.62 54.07
C ARG A 405 2.98 6.46 54.88
N LYS A 406 3.34 7.66 54.44
CA LYS A 406 4.24 8.56 55.18
C LYS A 406 3.51 9.59 56.04
N THR A 407 2.18 9.64 55.98
CA THR A 407 1.32 10.60 56.71
C THR A 407 0.48 9.94 57.80
N ARG A 408 0.82 8.72 58.23
CA ARG A 408 0.21 8.04 59.37
C ARG A 408 1.22 7.69 60.45
#